data_AF-A0A9C9JQK6-F1
#
_entry.id   AF-A0A9C9JQK6-F1
#
_cell.length_a   1.000
_cell.length_b   1.000
_cell.length_c   1.000
_cell.angle_alpha   90.00
_cell.angle_beta   90.00
_cell.angle_gamma   90.00
#
_symmetry.space_group_name_H-M   'P 1'
#
loop_
_entity.id
_entity.type
_entity.pdbx_description
1 polymer ?
#
loop_
_entity_poly.entity_id
_entity_poly.type
_entity_poly.pdbx_seq_one_letter_code
_entity_poly.pdbx_strand_id
1 'polypeptide(L)'
;MSTLSIRVPDTLKKKASHLARKNKMSFNAFINQWLQIAVAREETLEWMDSRLKNRSTKELISDFERFLSKTMQGKEPTTAEIKRLLKE
;
A
#
# COMPACT_ATOMS: atom_id res chain seq x y z
N MET A 1 -9.66 -17.65 -11.26
CA MET A 1 -10.51 -16.63 -10.61
C MET A 1 -11.72 -17.33 -10.01
N SER A 2 -11.96 -17.19 -8.71
CA SER A 2 -13.18 -17.70 -8.06
C SER A 2 -14.27 -16.63 -8.08
N THR A 3 -15.54 -17.05 -8.09
CA THR A 3 -16.68 -16.12 -7.99
C THR A 3 -17.09 -15.96 -6.54
N LEU A 4 -17.16 -14.73 -6.06
CA LEU A 4 -17.65 -14.40 -4.72
C LEU A 4 -19.07 -13.81 -4.82
N SER A 5 -20.03 -14.45 -4.16
CA SER A 5 -21.39 -13.91 -4.03
C SER A 5 -21.58 -13.33 -2.63
N ILE A 6 -21.81 -12.02 -2.56
CA ILE A 6 -21.97 -11.28 -1.30
C ILE A 6 -23.32 -10.55 -1.28
N ARG A 7 -24.01 -10.61 -0.14
CA ARG A 7 -25.17 -9.75 0.11
C ARG A 7 -24.69 -8.45 0.74
N VAL A 8 -25.06 -7.34 0.11
CA VAL A 8 -24.78 -6.00 0.61
C VAL A 8 -26.08 -5.19 0.65
N PRO A 9 -26.23 -4.25 1.60
CA PRO A 9 -27.37 -3.34 1.60
C PRO A 9 -27.47 -2.57 0.29
N ASP A 10 -28.70 -2.35 -0.20
CA ASP A 10 -28.92 -1.65 -1.47
C ASP A 10 -28.34 -0.24 -1.49
N THR A 11 -28.37 0.45 -0.35
CA THR A 11 -27.78 1.78 -0.17
C THR A 11 -26.27 1.75 -0.41
N LEU A 12 -25.60 0.72 0.10
CA LEU A 12 -24.16 0.52 -0.07
C LEU A 12 -23.84 0.16 -1.53
N LYS A 13 -24.61 -0.75 -2.12
CA LYS A 13 -24.48 -1.12 -3.54
C LYS A 13 -24.58 0.10 -4.45
N LYS A 14 -25.56 0.98 -4.22
CA LYS A 14 -25.74 2.24 -4.98
C LYS A 14 -24.53 3.16 -4.85
N LYS A 15 -24.05 3.39 -3.62
CA LYS A 15 -22.87 4.23 -3.35
C LYS A 15 -21.60 3.66 -4.01
N ALA A 16 -21.33 2.39 -3.83
CA ALA A 16 -20.18 1.73 -4.43
C ALA A 16 -20.26 1.70 -5.97
N SER A 17 -21.45 1.51 -6.56
CA SER A 17 -21.66 1.63 -8.01
C SER A 17 -21.38 3.04 -8.53
N HIS A 18 -21.81 4.08 -7.79
CA HIS A 18 -21.52 5.46 -8.14
C HIS A 18 -20.02 5.76 -8.10
N LEU A 19 -19.32 5.30 -7.05
CA LEU A 19 -17.87 5.44 -6.91
C LEU A 19 -17.10 4.70 -8.00
N ALA A 20 -17.51 3.47 -8.34
CA ALA A 20 -16.92 2.71 -9.44
C ALA A 20 -17.01 3.47 -10.77
N ARG A 21 -18.18 4.04 -11.09
CA ARG A 21 -18.38 4.88 -12.28
C ARG A 21 -17.51 6.13 -12.26
N LYS A 22 -17.42 6.81 -11.11
CA LYS A 22 -16.54 7.98 -10.94
C LYS A 22 -15.07 7.65 -11.24
N ASN A 23 -14.63 6.45 -10.87
CA ASN A 23 -13.28 5.95 -11.13
C ASN A 23 -13.14 5.21 -12.46
N LYS A 24 -14.13 5.32 -13.37
CA LYS A 24 -14.12 4.69 -14.71
C LYS A 24 -13.87 3.18 -14.69
N MET A 25 -14.37 2.48 -13.69
CA MET A 25 -14.19 1.03 -13.52
C MET A 25 -15.52 0.30 -13.34
N SER A 26 -15.52 -1.01 -13.62
CA SER A 26 -16.69 -1.85 -13.35
C SER A 26 -16.88 -2.01 -11.83
N PHE A 27 -18.12 -2.27 -11.40
CA PHE A 27 -18.41 -2.52 -10.00
C PHE A 27 -17.55 -3.67 -9.43
N ASN A 28 -17.42 -4.77 -10.18
CA ASN A 28 -16.62 -5.92 -9.75
C ASN A 28 -15.14 -5.57 -9.63
N ALA A 29 -14.58 -4.79 -10.57
CA ALA A 29 -13.20 -4.32 -10.48
C ALA A 29 -12.99 -3.43 -9.25
N PHE A 30 -13.93 -2.51 -8.97
CA PHE A 30 -13.90 -1.65 -7.80
C PHE A 30 -13.91 -2.46 -6.49
N ILE A 31 -14.81 -3.45 -6.37
CA ILE A 31 -14.90 -4.31 -5.19
C ILE A 31 -13.63 -5.15 -5.02
N ASN A 32 -13.10 -5.74 -6.10
CA ASN A 32 -11.86 -6.51 -6.04
C ASN A 32 -10.67 -5.66 -5.59
N GLN A 33 -10.55 -4.44 -6.11
CA GLN A 33 -9.48 -3.52 -5.71
C GLN A 33 -9.58 -3.15 -4.22
N TRP A 34 -10.79 -2.85 -3.74
CA TRP A 34 -11.00 -2.55 -2.32
C TRP A 34 -10.72 -3.75 -1.41
N LEU A 35 -11.09 -4.96 -1.85
CA LEU A 35 -10.78 -6.19 -1.12
C LEU A 35 -9.27 -6.41 -1.03
N GLN A 36 -8.53 -6.19 -2.12
CA GLN A 36 -7.06 -6.28 -2.11
C GLN A 36 -6.44 -5.27 -1.16
N ILE A 37 -6.91 -4.01 -1.17
CA ILE A 37 -6.43 -2.98 -0.26
C ILE A 37 -6.71 -3.35 1.21
N ALA A 38 -7.90 -3.88 1.50
CA ALA A 38 -8.28 -4.30 2.84
C ALA A 38 -7.39 -5.45 3.33
N VAL A 39 -7.18 -6.48 2.51
CA VAL A 39 -6.30 -7.61 2.84
C VAL A 39 -4.87 -7.15 3.05
N ALA A 40 -4.31 -6.38 2.12
CA ALA A 40 -2.94 -5.89 2.22
C ALA A 40 -2.72 -5.02 3.47
N ARG A 41 -3.74 -4.24 3.87
CA ARG A 41 -3.68 -3.44 5.10
C ARG A 41 -3.59 -4.32 6.34
N GLU A 42 -4.46 -5.33 6.46
CA GLU A 42 -4.43 -6.24 7.62
C GLU A 42 -3.13 -7.05 7.66
N GLU A 43 -2.69 -7.60 6.53
CA GLU A 43 -1.40 -8.30 6.43
C GLU A 43 -0.21 -7.39 6.82
N THR A 44 -0.26 -6.11 6.43
CA THR A 44 0.76 -5.13 6.82
C THR A 44 0.75 -4.90 8.32
N LEU A 45 -0.44 -4.77 8.93
CA LEU A 45 -0.56 -4.57 10.37
C LEU A 45 -0.09 -5.80 11.15
N GLU A 46 -0.44 -7.01 10.73
CA GLU A 46 0.05 -8.25 11.31
C GLU A 46 1.58 -8.38 11.16
N TRP A 47 2.11 -8.06 9.98
CA TRP A 47 3.55 -8.05 9.74
C TRP A 47 4.26 -7.05 10.67
N MET A 48 3.71 -5.84 10.82
CA MET A 48 4.24 -4.83 11.74
C MET A 48 4.17 -5.30 13.19
N ASP A 49 3.04 -5.85 13.63
CA ASP A 49 2.89 -6.39 14.99
C ASP A 49 3.93 -7.50 15.23
N SER A 50 4.05 -8.48 14.34
CA SER A 50 5.04 -9.56 14.48
C SER A 50 6.49 -9.06 14.53
N ARG A 51 6.81 -7.97 13.81
CA ARG A 51 8.13 -7.36 13.78
C ARG A 51 8.44 -6.54 15.03
N LEU A 52 7.43 -5.95 15.68
CA LEU A 52 7.60 -4.99 16.76
C LEU A 52 7.32 -5.58 18.15
N LYS A 53 6.40 -6.54 18.27
CA LYS A 53 5.84 -7.03 19.54
C LYS A 53 6.86 -7.64 20.52
N ASN A 54 7.99 -8.14 20.00
CA ASN A 54 9.04 -8.75 20.81
C ASN A 54 10.41 -8.08 20.63
N ARG A 55 10.46 -6.85 20.08
CA ARG A 55 11.72 -6.14 19.88
C ARG A 55 11.84 -4.95 20.78
N SER A 56 13.00 -4.83 21.42
CA SER A 56 13.34 -3.63 22.17
C SER A 56 13.64 -2.47 21.22
N THR A 57 13.36 -1.25 21.66
CA THR A 57 13.71 -0.03 20.91
C THR A 57 15.20 0.01 20.56
N LYS A 58 16.07 -0.54 21.41
CA LYS A 58 17.52 -0.63 21.16
C LYS A 58 17.86 -1.54 19.98
N GLU A 59 17.18 -2.67 19.84
CA GLU A 59 17.37 -3.59 18.70
C GLU A 59 16.86 -2.97 17.40
N LEU A 60 15.75 -2.23 17.44
CA LEU A 60 15.22 -1.53 16.26
C LEU A 60 16.17 -0.42 15.80
N ILE A 61 16.73 0.37 16.73
CA ILE A 61 17.72 1.41 16.42
C ILE A 61 18.98 0.78 15.82
N SER A 62 19.47 -0.33 16.40
CA SER A 62 20.66 -1.03 15.87
C SER A 62 20.43 -1.63 14.47
N ASP A 63 19.25 -2.22 14.22
CA ASP A 63 18.88 -2.73 12.89
C ASP A 63 18.79 -1.59 11.87
N PHE A 64 18.29 -0.42 12.27
CA PHE A 64 18.22 0.78 11.42
C PHE A 64 19.61 1.37 11.12
N GLU A 65 20.48 1.48 12.13
CA GLU A 65 21.88 1.90 11.95
C GLU A 65 22.65 0.94 11.02
N ARG A 66 22.40 -0.38 11.16
CA ARG A 66 22.97 -1.40 10.27
C ARG A 66 22.43 -1.32 8.85
N PHE A 67 21.18 -0.89 8.67
CA PHE A 67 20.63 -0.61 7.35
C PHE A 67 21.32 0.60 6.71
N LEU A 68 21.43 1.71 7.45
CA LEU A 68 22.11 2.92 6.97
C LEU A 68 23.59 2.70 6.66
N SER A 69 24.28 1.83 7.41
CA SER A 69 25.67 1.48 7.12
C SER A 69 25.84 0.62 5.87
N LYS A 70 24.77 -0.08 5.44
CA LYS A 70 24.73 -0.88 4.20
C LYS A 70 24.25 -0.10 2.98
N THR A 71 23.52 1.00 3.18
CA THR A 71 23.15 1.88 2.07
C THR A 71 24.39 2.64 1.60
N MET A 72 24.93 2.27 0.44
CA MET A 72 25.92 3.11 -0.23
C MET A 72 25.24 4.43 -0.57
N GLN A 73 25.87 5.56 -0.22
CA GLN A 73 25.46 6.86 -0.73
C GLN A 73 25.47 6.78 -2.26
N GLY A 74 24.29 6.71 -2.86
CA GLY A 74 24.15 6.98 -4.28
C GLY A 74 24.64 8.40 -4.56
N LYS A 75 25.25 8.60 -5.72
CA LYS A 75 25.63 9.95 -6.17
C LYS A 75 24.36 10.81 -6.16
N GLU A 76 24.38 11.94 -5.46
CA GLU A 76 23.24 12.86 -5.49
C GLU A 76 22.92 13.21 -6.95
N PRO A 77 21.65 13.09 -7.38
CA PRO A 77 21.27 13.37 -8.75
C PRO A 77 21.58 14.83 -9.07
N THR A 78 22.21 15.04 -10.21
CA THR A 78 22.58 16.36 -10.68
C THR A 78 21.30 17.17 -10.95
N THR A 79 21.33 18.49 -10.78
CA THR A 79 20.17 19.38 -11.07
C THR A 79 19.60 19.20 -12.49
N ALA A 80 20.42 18.77 -13.45
CA ALA A 80 19.99 18.42 -14.79
C ALA A 80 19.15 17.14 -14.86
N GLU A 81 19.50 16.12 -14.07
CA GLU A 81 18.79 14.84 -13.99
C GLU A 81 17.44 15.00 -13.29
N ILE A 82 17.40 15.82 -12.22
CA ILE A 82 16.16 16.19 -11.52
C ILE A 82 15.19 16.91 -12.46
N LYS A 83 15.69 17.88 -13.26
CA LYS A 83 14.87 18.61 -14.22
C LYS A 83 14.35 17.74 -15.37
N ARG A 84 15.05 16.65 -15.71
CA ARG A 84 14.61 15.70 -16.73
C ARG A 84 13.47 14.82 -16.22
N LEU A 85 13.57 14.35 -14.98
CA LEU A 85 12.57 13.50 -14.33
C LEU A 85 11.28 14.23 -13.94
N LEU A 86 11.33 15.55 -13.72
CA LEU A 86 10.14 16.37 -13.43
C LEU A 86 9.36 16.81 -14.68
N LYS A 87 9.85 16.49 -15.89
CA LYS A 87 9.25 16.90 -17.17
C LYS A 87 8.57 15.74 -17.94
N GLU A 88 8.65 14.52 -17.41
CA GLU A 88 7.79 13.39 -17.83
C GLU A 88 6.53 13.33 -16.95
#